data_AF-A0A5J4PJM0-F1
#
_entry.id   AF-A0A5J4PJM0-F1
#
_cell.length_a   1.000
_cell.length_b   1.000
_cell.length_c   1.000
_cell.angle_alpha   90.00
_cell.angle_beta   90.00
_cell.angle_gamma   90.00
#
_symmetry.space_group_name_H-M   'P 1'
#
loop_
_entity.id
_entity.type
_entity.pdbx_description
1 polymer ?
#
loop_
_entity_poly.entity_id
_entity_poly.type
_entity_poly.pdbx_seq_one_letter_code
_entity_poly.pdbx_strand_id
1 'polypeptide(L)'
;MSSEKIDTSAVYTLFEELKESLKQRNEKPVESAQVDMTAINTMTERFENLIEEVKKPTKVNHHHVISIGSNKVFFSLTGMCIVILILSFAIYNQRQTISQYKDNDLKYRYIKMQGQATENNIYRLERQFEYRDSIGIICKQVERYEQLVKEQAKRIEQGKQNEKETDRLTKEIESFKKSK
;
A
#
# COMPACT_ATOMS: atom_id res chain seq x y z
N MET A 1 -4.80 -39.39 -5.68
CA MET A 1 -6.23 -39.55 -6.00
C MET A 1 -6.39 -39.29 -7.49
N SER A 2 -6.93 -40.27 -8.21
CA SER A 2 -7.04 -40.26 -9.67
C SER A 2 -7.94 -39.12 -10.12
N SER A 3 -7.46 -38.24 -11.00
CA SER A 3 -8.35 -37.31 -11.71
C SER A 3 -9.13 -38.16 -12.71
N GLU A 4 -10.37 -38.50 -12.38
CA GLU A 4 -11.28 -39.11 -13.34
C GLU A 4 -11.61 -38.01 -14.36
N LYS A 5 -10.78 -37.95 -15.41
CA LYS A 5 -11.02 -37.07 -16.55
C LYS A 5 -12.31 -37.57 -17.18
N ILE A 6 -13.27 -36.67 -17.33
CA ILE A 6 -14.51 -36.90 -18.07
C ILE A 6 -14.16 -37.66 -19.34
N ASP A 7 -14.78 -38.82 -19.52
CA ASP A 7 -14.52 -39.65 -20.69
C ASP A 7 -15.17 -38.97 -21.91
N THR A 8 -14.43 -38.01 -22.49
CA THR A 8 -14.83 -37.25 -23.68
C THR A 8 -15.13 -38.16 -24.87
N SER A 9 -14.62 -39.40 -24.84
CA SER A 9 -14.95 -40.39 -25.85
C SER A 9 -16.41 -40.82 -25.79
N ALA A 10 -16.97 -41.04 -24.58
CA ALA A 10 -18.35 -41.47 -24.39
C ALA A 10 -19.37 -40.40 -24.85
N VAL A 11 -19.08 -39.12 -24.58
CA VAL A 11 -19.91 -38.00 -25.04
C VAL A 11 -19.89 -37.88 -26.57
N TYR A 12 -18.72 -38.08 -27.17
CA TYR A 12 -18.58 -38.05 -28.63
C TYR A 12 -19.29 -39.24 -29.31
N THR A 13 -19.22 -40.43 -28.71
CA THR A 13 -19.92 -41.62 -29.22
C THR A 13 -21.43 -41.43 -29.25
N LEU A 14 -22.03 -40.91 -28.18
CA LEU A 14 -23.48 -40.63 -28.14
C LEU A 14 -23.90 -39.58 -29.17
N PHE A 15 -23.05 -38.58 -29.43
CA PHE A 15 -23.31 -37.57 -30.46
C PHE A 15 -23.28 -38.16 -31.87
N GLU A 16 -22.31 -39.03 -32.18
CA GLU A 16 -22.27 -39.71 -33.48
C GLU A 16 -23.43 -40.70 -33.62
N GLU A 17 -23.82 -41.41 -32.57
CA GLU A 17 -25.00 -42.30 -32.56
C GLU A 17 -26.30 -41.52 -32.79
N LEU A 18 -26.44 -40.32 -32.21
CA LEU A 18 -27.56 -39.41 -32.49
C LEU A 18 -27.54 -38.90 -33.94
N LYS A 19 -26.36 -38.52 -34.44
CA LYS A 19 -26.20 -38.04 -35.82
C LYS A 19 -26.53 -39.14 -36.83
N GLU A 20 -26.15 -40.37 -36.55
CA GLU A 20 -26.45 -41.53 -37.38
C GLU A 20 -27.94 -41.87 -37.37
N SER A 21 -28.58 -41.88 -36.19
CA SER A 21 -30.04 -42.10 -36.08
C SER A 21 -30.88 -41.01 -36.77
N LEU A 22 -30.44 -39.75 -36.74
CA LEU A 22 -31.09 -38.66 -37.48
C LEU A 22 -30.84 -38.75 -39.00
N LYS A 23 -29.65 -39.18 -39.42
CA LYS A 23 -29.34 -39.40 -40.84
C LYS A 23 -30.20 -40.52 -41.43
N GLN A 24 -30.40 -41.61 -40.68
CA GLN A 24 -31.26 -42.73 -41.06
C GLN A 24 -32.74 -42.31 -41.23
N ARG A 25 -33.17 -41.25 -40.52
CA ARG A 25 -34.52 -40.69 -40.60
C ARG A 25 -34.77 -39.89 -41.89
N ASN A 26 -33.75 -39.23 -42.44
CA ASN A 26 -33.88 -38.36 -43.62
C ASN A 26 -33.87 -39.11 -44.97
N GLU A 27 -33.48 -40.39 -45.01
CA GLU A 27 -33.40 -41.18 -46.25
C GLU A 27 -34.69 -41.97 -46.58
N LYS A 28 -35.75 -41.89 -45.77
CA LYS A 28 -37.05 -42.54 -46.04
C LYS A 28 -38.16 -41.51 -46.31
N PRO A 29 -39.04 -41.72 -47.33
CA PRO A 29 -40.16 -40.83 -47.60
C PRO A 29 -41.16 -40.82 -46.43
N VAL A 30 -41.76 -39.65 -46.23
CA VAL A 30 -42.71 -39.29 -45.16
C VAL A 30 -43.90 -40.25 -45.08
N GLU A 31 -44.04 -40.95 -43.94
CA GLU A 31 -45.30 -41.48 -43.43
C GLU A 31 -45.31 -41.30 -41.90
N SER A 32 -46.44 -40.82 -41.37
CA SER A 32 -46.56 -40.25 -40.03
C SER A 32 -46.57 -41.27 -38.90
N ALA A 33 -45.92 -40.90 -37.79
CA ALA A 33 -45.94 -41.50 -36.45
C ALA A 33 -45.24 -42.87 -36.33
N GLN A 34 -44.34 -43.09 -35.38
CA GLN A 34 -44.34 -42.65 -34.00
C GLN A 34 -42.90 -42.30 -33.63
N VAL A 35 -42.66 -41.07 -33.17
CA VAL A 35 -41.40 -40.77 -32.46
C VAL A 35 -41.36 -41.78 -31.32
N ASP A 36 -40.33 -42.64 -31.30
CA ASP A 36 -40.14 -43.54 -30.17
C ASP A 36 -39.71 -42.69 -28.96
N MET A 37 -40.72 -42.13 -28.29
CA MET A 37 -40.55 -41.21 -27.17
C MET A 37 -39.77 -41.89 -26.04
N THR A 38 -39.78 -43.23 -25.99
CA THR A 38 -38.97 -44.05 -25.09
C THR A 38 -37.47 -43.96 -25.37
N ALA A 39 -37.03 -44.12 -26.63
CA ALA A 39 -35.63 -43.94 -27.00
C ALA A 39 -35.14 -42.49 -26.80
N ILE A 40 -35.98 -41.50 -27.10
CA ILE A 40 -35.62 -40.09 -26.89
C ILE A 40 -35.56 -39.74 -25.40
N ASN A 41 -36.51 -40.23 -24.59
CA ASN A 41 -36.51 -39.99 -23.15
C ASN A 41 -35.30 -40.66 -22.47
N THR A 42 -34.93 -41.88 -22.88
CA THR A 42 -33.74 -42.54 -22.34
C THR A 42 -32.44 -41.84 -22.73
N MET A 43 -32.33 -41.30 -23.95
CA MET A 43 -31.19 -40.46 -24.33
C MET A 43 -31.16 -39.13 -23.57
N THR A 44 -32.33 -38.51 -23.34
CA THR A 44 -32.45 -37.26 -22.60
C THR A 44 -32.06 -37.45 -21.14
N GLU A 45 -32.53 -38.52 -20.49
CA GLU A 45 -32.18 -38.87 -19.12
C GLU A 45 -30.68 -39.15 -18.95
N ARG A 46 -30.06 -39.82 -19.93
CA ARG A 46 -28.60 -40.02 -19.96
C ARG A 46 -27.83 -38.70 -20.08
N PHE A 47 -28.35 -37.77 -20.90
CA PHE A 47 -27.75 -36.44 -21.03
C PHE A 47 -27.92 -35.61 -19.76
N GLU A 48 -29.10 -35.64 -19.14
CA GLU A 48 -29.38 -34.93 -17.87
C GLU A 48 -28.47 -35.43 -16.75
N ASN A 49 -28.26 -36.75 -16.63
CA ASN A 49 -27.34 -37.34 -15.66
C ASN A 49 -25.89 -36.87 -15.87
N LEU A 50 -25.40 -36.81 -17.12
CA LEU A 50 -24.07 -36.30 -17.44
C LEU A 50 -23.95 -34.79 -17.17
N ILE A 51 -25.01 -34.02 -17.43
CA ILE A 51 -25.05 -32.59 -17.13
C ILE A 51 -25.04 -32.37 -15.62
N GLU A 52 -25.78 -33.14 -14.83
CA GLU A 52 -25.74 -33.08 -13.36
C GLU A 52 -24.37 -33.46 -12.81
N GLU A 53 -23.70 -34.43 -13.42
CA GLU A 53 -22.34 -34.82 -13.05
C GLU A 53 -21.31 -33.72 -13.35
N VAL A 54 -21.42 -33.05 -14.49
CA VAL A 54 -20.57 -31.91 -14.89
C VAL A 54 -20.87 -30.65 -14.07
N LYS A 55 -22.12 -30.46 -13.64
CA LYS A 55 -22.55 -29.30 -12.83
C LYS A 55 -22.06 -29.36 -11.38
N LYS A 56 -21.54 -30.52 -10.92
CA LYS A 56 -20.90 -30.60 -9.61
C LYS A 56 -19.69 -29.66 -9.59
N PRO A 57 -19.64 -28.67 -8.69
CA PRO A 57 -18.55 -27.70 -8.68
C PRO A 57 -17.24 -28.40 -8.33
N THR A 58 -16.31 -28.43 -9.28
CA THR A 58 -14.94 -28.92 -9.07
C THR A 58 -14.24 -28.00 -8.08
N LYS A 59 -14.08 -28.46 -6.83
CA LYS A 59 -13.28 -27.76 -5.82
C LYS A 59 -11.80 -27.88 -6.19
N VAL A 60 -11.26 -26.83 -6.82
CA VAL A 60 -9.82 -26.75 -7.13
C VAL A 60 -9.08 -26.29 -5.88
N ASN A 61 -8.48 -27.24 -5.16
CA ASN A 61 -7.61 -26.94 -4.01
C ASN A 61 -6.20 -26.60 -4.51
N HIS A 62 -5.77 -25.36 -4.33
CA HIS A 62 -4.40 -24.94 -4.62
C HIS A 62 -3.52 -25.20 -3.39
N HIS A 63 -2.61 -26.16 -3.47
CA HIS A 63 -1.58 -26.39 -2.44
C HIS A 63 -0.25 -25.80 -2.89
N HIS A 64 0.30 -24.88 -2.09
CA HIS A 64 1.69 -24.43 -2.25
C HIS A 64 2.58 -25.31 -1.37
N VAL A 65 3.40 -26.16 -2.00
CA VAL A 65 4.39 -26.98 -1.30
C VAL A 65 5.77 -26.38 -1.57
N ILE A 66 6.42 -25.88 -0.51
CA ILE A 66 7.79 -25.37 -0.58
C ILE A 66 8.72 -26.48 -0.08
N SER A 67 9.39 -27.17 -1.00
CA SER A 67 10.36 -28.23 -0.67
C SER A 67 11.77 -27.63 -0.50
N ILE A 68 12.20 -27.45 0.75
CA ILE A 68 13.57 -27.03 1.06
C ILE A 68 14.47 -28.26 1.09
N GLY A 69 14.84 -28.76 -0.10
CA GLY A 69 15.63 -29.99 -0.25
C GLY A 69 17.15 -29.80 -0.29
N SER A 70 17.63 -28.56 -0.47
CA SER A 70 19.06 -28.27 -0.63
C SER A 70 19.66 -27.67 0.64
N ASN A 71 20.65 -28.35 1.21
CA ASN A 71 21.35 -27.92 2.43
C ASN A 71 21.94 -26.50 2.28
N LYS A 72 22.45 -26.16 1.08
CA LYS A 72 22.98 -24.83 0.77
C LYS A 72 21.92 -23.73 0.80
N VAL A 73 20.72 -24.02 0.29
CA VAL A 73 19.61 -23.06 0.28
C VAL A 73 19.07 -22.84 1.69
N PHE A 74 18.99 -23.90 2.50
CA PHE A 74 18.59 -23.80 3.91
C PHE A 74 19.56 -22.95 4.74
N PHE A 75 20.87 -23.17 4.60
CA PHE A 75 21.88 -22.35 5.30
C PHE A 75 21.90 -20.90 4.79
N SER A 76 21.71 -20.69 3.48
CA SER A 76 21.59 -19.33 2.91
C SER A 76 20.38 -18.58 3.48
N LEU A 77 19.22 -19.24 3.52
CA LEU A 77 17.99 -18.68 4.09
C LEU A 77 18.18 -18.38 5.58
N THR A 78 18.76 -19.33 6.33
CA THR A 78 19.05 -19.16 7.75
C THR A 78 20.03 -18.00 7.98
N GLY A 79 21.09 -17.89 7.18
CA GLY A 79 22.04 -16.78 7.23
C GLY A 79 21.38 -15.44 6.93
N MET A 80 20.51 -15.37 5.93
CA MET A 80 19.73 -14.16 5.62
C MET A 80 18.85 -13.75 6.81
N CYS A 81 18.15 -14.70 7.44
CA CYS A 81 17.35 -14.43 8.63
C CYS A 81 18.21 -13.88 9.78
N ILE A 82 19.40 -14.46 10.02
CA ILE A 82 20.32 -13.99 11.06
C ILE A 82 20.78 -12.55 10.78
N VAL A 83 21.14 -12.23 9.53
CA VAL A 83 21.55 -10.86 9.14
C VAL A 83 20.41 -9.87 9.38
N ILE A 84 19.18 -10.22 9.00
CA ILE A 84 17.99 -9.37 9.23
C ILE A 84 17.79 -9.12 10.73
N LEU A 85 17.96 -10.15 11.57
CA LEU A 85 17.85 -10.01 13.03
C LEU A 85 18.94 -9.09 13.60
N ILE A 86 20.19 -9.22 13.15
CA ILE A 86 21.30 -8.34 13.57
C ILE A 86 21.02 -6.89 13.18
N LEU A 87 20.59 -6.65 11.93
CA LEU A 87 20.23 -5.31 11.46
C LEU A 87 19.05 -4.74 12.27
N SER A 88 18.03 -5.56 12.54
CA SER A 88 16.88 -5.15 13.35
C SER A 88 17.29 -4.76 14.76
N PHE A 89 18.19 -5.53 15.38
CA PHE A 89 18.75 -5.21 16.69
C PHE A 89 19.58 -3.92 16.68
N ALA A 90 20.42 -3.74 15.65
CA ALA A 90 21.19 -2.50 15.49
C ALA A 90 20.29 -1.27 15.35
N ILE A 91 19.24 -1.36 14.53
CA ILE A 91 18.24 -0.29 14.37
C ILE A 91 17.51 -0.03 15.69
N TYR A 92 17.11 -1.09 16.40
CA TYR A 92 16.45 -0.96 17.70
C TYR A 92 17.31 -0.18 18.70
N ASN A 93 18.59 -0.52 18.79
CA ASN A 93 19.53 0.17 19.68
C ASN A 93 19.73 1.64 19.27
N GLN A 94 19.79 1.93 17.96
CA GLN A 94 19.89 3.30 17.45
C GLN A 94 18.62 4.13 17.69
N ARG A 95 17.43 3.52 17.70
CA ARG A 95 16.17 4.26 17.90
C ARG A 95 16.15 5.04 19.21
N GLN A 96 16.70 4.49 20.29
CA GLN A 96 16.77 5.19 21.56
C GLN A 96 17.64 6.45 21.46
N THR A 97 18.83 6.33 20.89
CA THR A 97 19.75 7.46 20.70
C THR A 97 19.16 8.53 19.78
N ILE A 98 18.52 8.11 18.68
CA ILE A 98 17.85 9.03 17.75
C ILE A 98 16.73 9.80 18.45
N SER A 99 15.94 9.14 19.29
CA SER A 99 14.89 9.80 20.08
C SER A 99 15.50 10.83 21.03
N GLN A 100 16.58 10.49 21.73
CA GLN A 100 17.27 11.41 22.64
C GLN A 100 17.81 12.64 21.92
N TYR A 101 18.40 12.48 20.72
CA TYR A 101 18.86 13.64 19.94
C TYR A 101 17.73 14.55 19.51
N LYS A 102 16.60 13.97 19.11
CA LYS A 102 15.40 14.75 18.75
C LYS A 102 14.84 15.52 19.95
N ASP A 103 14.79 14.89 21.11
CA ASP A 103 14.31 15.52 22.34
C ASP A 103 15.26 16.64 22.79
N ASN A 104 16.58 16.41 22.71
CA ASN A 104 17.59 17.39 23.05
C ASN A 104 17.57 18.61 22.10
N ASP A 105 17.38 18.40 20.80
CA ASP A 105 17.17 19.49 19.85
C ASP A 105 15.95 20.34 20.23
N LEU A 106 14.82 19.70 20.55
CA LEU A 106 13.62 20.41 20.95
C LEU A 106 13.81 21.18 22.27
N LYS A 107 14.47 20.58 23.27
CA LYS A 107 14.84 21.25 24.53
C LYS A 107 15.70 22.49 24.26
N TYR A 108 16.70 22.37 23.40
CA TYR A 108 17.57 23.50 23.04
C TYR A 108 16.79 24.64 22.38
N ARG A 109 15.94 24.33 21.38
CA ARG A 109 15.12 25.35 20.70
C ARG A 109 14.12 26.01 21.64
N TYR A 110 13.57 25.24 22.59
CA TYR A 110 12.69 25.78 23.63
C TYR A 110 13.42 26.75 24.57
N ILE A 111 14.61 26.39 25.07
CA ILE A 111 15.42 27.27 25.92
C ILE A 111 15.80 28.55 25.15
N LYS A 112 16.17 28.41 23.88
CA LYS A 112 16.48 29.55 23.00
C LYS A 112 15.27 30.49 22.85
N MET A 113 14.07 29.95 22.69
CA MET A 113 12.82 30.72 22.64
C MET A 113 12.55 31.46 23.96
N GLN A 114 12.74 30.79 25.11
CA GLN A 114 12.52 31.40 26.43
C GLN A 114 13.53 32.52 26.74
N GLY A 115 14.71 32.49 26.10
CA GLY A 115 15.76 33.50 26.28
C GLY A 115 16.46 33.45 27.63
N GLN A 116 16.16 32.46 28.47
CA GLN A 116 16.73 32.28 29.81
C GLN A 116 16.95 30.80 30.12
N ALA A 117 18.16 30.46 30.56
CA ALA A 117 18.57 29.11 30.95
C ALA A 117 18.74 28.99 32.48
N THR A 118 17.71 29.40 33.23
CA THR A 118 17.71 29.29 34.70
C THR A 118 17.53 27.84 35.13
N GLU A 119 18.18 27.43 36.21
CA GLU A 119 18.09 26.07 36.77
C GLU A 119 16.64 25.59 36.95
N ASN A 120 15.77 26.44 37.51
CA ASN A 120 14.35 26.12 37.68
C ASN A 120 13.62 25.89 36.33
N ASN A 121 13.97 26.64 35.29
CA ASN A 121 13.35 26.46 33.96
C ASN A 121 13.83 25.17 33.30
N ILE A 122 15.11 24.82 33.46
CA ILE A 122 15.67 23.56 32.98
C ILE A 122 15.03 22.38 33.71
N TYR A 123 14.91 22.47 35.04
CA TYR A 123 14.25 21.43 35.85
C TYR A 123 12.80 21.20 35.44
N ARG A 124 12.03 22.28 35.24
CA ARG A 124 10.64 22.19 34.79
C ARG A 124 10.53 21.61 33.38
N LEU A 125 11.46 21.97 32.49
CA LEU A 125 11.51 21.45 31.14
C LEU A 125 11.81 19.94 31.15
N GLU A 126 12.77 19.49 31.96
CA GLU A 126 13.10 18.07 32.07
C GLU A 126 11.89 17.27 32.57
N ARG A 127 11.21 17.76 33.61
CA ARG A 127 9.97 17.14 34.11
C ARG A 127 8.87 17.08 33.06
N GLN A 128 8.77 18.07 32.18
CA GLN A 128 7.81 18.01 31.08
C GLN A 128 8.16 16.85 30.13
N PHE A 129 9.43 16.70 29.75
CA PHE A 129 9.87 15.63 28.84
C PHE A 129 9.71 14.21 29.40
N GLU A 130 9.45 14.02 30.70
CA GLU A 130 9.01 12.74 31.27
C GLU A 130 7.62 12.32 30.73
N TYR A 131 6.77 13.28 30.37
CA TYR A 131 5.40 13.04 29.87
C TYR A 131 5.28 13.34 28.38
N ARG A 132 4.95 12.31 27.59
CA ARG A 132 4.86 12.37 26.12
C ARG A 132 3.90 13.44 25.59
N ASP A 133 2.80 13.70 26.29
CA ASP A 133 1.80 14.70 25.89
C ASP A 133 2.36 16.12 25.94
N SER A 134 3.25 16.39 26.89
CA SER A 134 3.84 17.72 27.06
C SER A 134 4.82 18.05 25.93
N ILE A 135 5.53 17.05 25.40
CA ILE A 135 6.46 17.19 24.27
C ILE A 135 5.71 17.75 23.05
N GLY A 136 4.48 17.29 22.82
CA GLY A 136 3.63 17.82 21.75
C GLY A 136 3.27 19.29 21.94
N ILE A 137 3.02 19.72 23.18
CA ILE A 137 2.73 21.12 23.53
C ILE A 137 3.97 21.99 23.30
N ILE A 138 5.13 21.55 23.79
CA ILE A 138 6.42 22.22 23.64
C ILE A 138 6.76 22.38 22.15
N CYS A 139 6.60 21.31 21.36
CA CYS A 139 6.82 21.35 19.92
C CYS A 139 5.98 22.43 19.22
N LYS A 140 4.67 22.49 19.52
CA LYS A 140 3.77 23.51 18.97
C LYS A 140 4.09 24.93 19.45
N GLN A 141 4.66 25.07 20.64
CA GLN A 141 5.06 26.37 21.18
C GLN A 141 6.30 26.89 20.45
N VAL A 142 7.33 26.04 20.33
CA VAL A 142 8.57 26.35 19.60
C VAL A 142 8.27 26.67 18.13
N GLU A 143 7.47 25.84 17.46
CA GLU A 143 7.12 26.03 16.06
C GLU A 143 6.41 27.38 15.82
N ARG A 144 5.44 27.74 16.67
CA ARG A 144 4.76 29.04 16.57
C ARG A 144 5.71 30.21 16.77
N TYR A 145 6.63 30.11 17.74
CA TYR A 145 7.63 31.14 17.96
C TYR A 145 8.56 31.30 16.76
N GLU A 146 9.09 30.19 16.23
CA GLU A 146 9.98 30.20 15.06
C GLU A 146 9.30 30.81 13.83
N GLN A 147 8.02 30.52 13.61
CA GLN A 147 7.22 31.13 12.56
C GLN A 147 7.09 32.65 12.76
N LEU A 148 6.74 33.10 13.97
CA LEU A 148 6.62 34.53 14.29
C LEU A 148 7.95 35.28 14.12
N VAL A 149 9.07 34.67 14.54
CA VAL A 149 10.40 35.26 14.35
C VAL A 149 10.74 35.37 12.87
N LYS A 150 10.43 34.35 12.08
CA LYS A 150 10.65 34.36 10.62
C LYS A 150 9.80 35.42 9.92
N GLU A 151 8.53 35.56 10.29
CA GLU A 151 7.66 36.59 9.75
C GLU A 151 8.12 38.00 10.10
N GLN A 152 8.53 38.24 11.35
CA GLN A 152 9.08 39.51 11.77
C GLN A 152 10.37 39.85 11.02
N ALA A 153 11.28 38.89 10.88
CA ALA A 153 12.51 39.07 10.11
C ALA A 153 12.21 39.47 8.65
N LYS A 154 11.24 38.80 8.02
CA LYS A 154 10.78 39.13 6.66
C LYS A 154 10.20 40.54 6.57
N ARG A 155 9.36 40.95 7.53
CA ARG A 155 8.79 42.31 7.56
C ARG A 155 9.86 43.38 7.73
N ILE A 156 10.85 43.15 8.60
CA ILE A 156 11.99 44.06 8.81
C ILE A 156 12.81 44.18 7.53
N GLU A 157 13.08 43.07 6.84
CA GLU A 157 13.82 43.07 5.59
C GLU A 157 13.08 43.83 4.48
N GLN A 158 11.77 43.61 4.34
CA GLN A 158 10.93 44.38 3.41
C GLN A 158 10.93 45.87 3.74
N GLY A 159 10.82 46.24 5.02
CA GLY A 159 10.90 47.64 5.47
C GLY A 159 12.22 48.30 5.04
N LYS A 160 13.35 47.60 5.24
CA LYS A 160 14.68 48.08 4.82
C LYS A 160 14.84 48.20 3.31
N GLN A 161 14.20 47.33 2.53
CA GLN A 161 14.21 47.42 1.06
C GLN A 161 13.41 48.63 0.59
N ASN A 162 12.21 48.83 1.15
CA ASN A 162 11.35 49.96 0.82
C ASN A 162 12.00 51.30 1.21
N GLU A 163 12.63 51.39 2.39
CA GLU A 163 13.35 52.59 2.83
C GLU A 163 14.50 52.96 1.88
N LYS A 164 15.26 51.96 1.42
CA LYS A 164 16.32 52.17 0.41
C LYS A 164 15.76 52.64 -0.93
N GLU A 165 14.58 52.16 -1.31
CA GLU A 165 13.92 52.58 -2.55
C GLU A 165 13.40 54.02 -2.43
N THR A 166 12.75 54.38 -1.32
CA THR A 166 12.30 55.75 -1.07
C THR A 166 13.47 56.73 -1.05
N ASP A 167 14.58 56.38 -0.38
CA ASP A 167 15.78 57.23 -0.34
C ASP A 167 16.38 57.46 -1.73
N ARG A 168 16.35 56.44 -2.60
CA ARG A 168 16.80 56.56 -4.00
C ARG A 168 15.90 57.49 -4.79
N LEU A 169 14.58 57.28 -4.70
CA LEU A 169 13.59 58.12 -5.39
C LEU A 169 13.65 59.57 -4.92
N THR A 170 13.80 59.82 -3.62
CA THR A 170 13.96 61.18 -3.07
C THR A 170 15.23 61.86 -3.60
N LYS A 171 16.37 61.16 -3.63
CA LYS A 171 17.61 61.70 -4.22
C LYS A 171 17.47 62.01 -5.70
N GLU A 172 16.77 61.16 -6.46
CA GLU A 172 16.50 61.37 -7.87
C GLU A 172 15.65 62.63 -8.09
N ILE A 173 14.56 62.80 -7.33
CA ILE A 173 13.73 64.01 -7.36
C ILE A 173 14.53 65.26 -7.01
N GLU A 174 15.38 65.21 -5.97
CA GLU A 174 16.26 66.33 -5.60
C GLU A 174 17.25 66.69 -6.71
N SER A 175 17.78 65.69 -7.42
CA SER A 175 18.70 65.89 -8.55
C SER A 175 18.01 66.58 -9.74
N PHE A 176 16.78 66.15 -10.08
CA PHE A 176 15.97 66.78 -11.12
C PHE A 176 15.56 68.21 -10.75
N LYS A 177 15.30 68.50 -9.47
CA LYS A 177 14.95 69.85 -9.01
C LYS A 177 16.14 70.83 -9.09
N LYS A 178 17.38 70.34 -8.94
CA LYS A 178 18.60 71.15 -9.06
C LYS A 178 19.06 71.40 -10.50
N SER A 179 18.59 70.61 -11.47
CA SER A 179 18.96 70.76 -12.89
C SER A 179 18.03 71.66 -13.69
N LYS A 180 17.10 72.37 -13.04
CA LYS A 180 16.15 73.31 -13.65
C LYS A 180 16.35 74.70 -13.05
#